data_AF-A0A7W1N068-F1
#
_entry.id   AF-A0A7W1N068-F1
#
_cell.length_a   1.000
_cell.length_b   1.000
_cell.length_c   1.000
_cell.angle_alpha   90.00
_cell.angle_beta   90.00
_cell.angle_gamma   90.00
#
_symmetry.space_group_name_H-M   'P 1'
#
loop_
_entity.id
_entity.type
_entity.pdbx_description
1 polymer ?
#
loop_
_entity_poly.entity_id
_entity_poly.type
_entity_poly.pdbx_seq_one_letter_code
_entity_poly.pdbx_strand_id
1 'polypeptide(L)' 'MIPEIDIGPIELQTFGIMLALALISCGLLAARRLRELGKPGDWAYEMVLAAGIGGVAGAKIDWIIQNPGQA' A
#
# COMPACT_ATOMS: atom_id res chain seq x y z
N MET A 1 -16.45 10.35 8.55
CA MET A 1 -15.78 9.19 7.91
C MET A 1 -16.38 7.96 8.54
N ILE A 2 -16.86 6.97 7.79
CA ILE A 2 -17.35 5.71 8.39
C ILE A 2 -16.12 4.83 8.65
N PRO A 3 -15.72 4.62 9.91
CA PRO A 3 -14.44 3.98 10.25
C PRO A 3 -14.44 2.48 9.93
N GLU A 4 -15.58 1.82 10.13
CA GLU A 4 -15.77 0.37 10.05
C GLU A 4 -16.99 0.04 9.20
N ILE A 5 -16.89 -1.05 8.45
CA ILE A 5 -17.97 -1.65 7.65
C ILE A 5 -18.12 -3.08 8.14
N ASP A 6 -19.29 -3.39 8.71
CA ASP A 6 -19.61 -4.74 9.15
C ASP A 6 -20.21 -5.54 7.99
N ILE A 7 -19.52 -6.62 7.59
CA ILE A 7 -20.04 -7.59 6.62
C ILE A 7 -20.21 -8.92 7.34
N GLY A 8 -21.37 -9.11 7.96
CA GLY A 8 -21.68 -10.31 8.72
C GLY A 8 -20.75 -10.46 9.95
N PRO A 9 -19.93 -11.52 10.04
CA PRO A 9 -18.99 -11.70 11.15
C PRO A 9 -17.62 -11.01 10.96
N ILE A 10 -17.40 -10.30 9.84
CA ILE A 10 -16.13 -9.66 9.51
C ILE A 10 -16.26 -8.15 9.61
N GLU A 11 -15.48 -7.55 10.50
CA GLU A 11 -15.33 -6.11 10.63
C GLU A 11 -14.23 -5.62 9.68
N LEU A 12 -14.59 -4.82 8.68
CA LEU A 12 -13.68 -4.29 7.67
C LEU A 12 -13.41 -2.81 7.90
N GLN A 13 -12.16 -2.46 8.15
CA GLN A 13 -11.76 -1.07 8.31
C GLN A 13 -11.73 -0.35 6.95
N THR A 14 -12.51 0.72 6.81
CA THR A 14 -12.58 1.51 5.56
C THR A 14 -11.22 2.06 5.15
N PHE A 15 -10.36 2.39 6.12
CA PHE A 15 -8.98 2.81 5.87
C PHE A 15 -8.18 1.76 5.09
N GLY A 16 -8.23 0.50 5.53
CA GLY A 16 -7.52 -0.59 4.86
C GLY A 16 -8.01 -0.83 3.44
N ILE A 17 -9.32 -0.73 3.22
CA ILE A 17 -9.92 -0.83 1.87
C ILE A 17 -9.42 0.30 0.98
N MET A 18 -9.43 1.55 1.46
CA MET A 18 -8.95 2.68 0.68
C MET A 18 -7.46 2.59 0.37
N LEU A 19 -6.65 2.10 1.33
CA LEU A 19 -5.22 1.85 1.11
C LEU A 19 -4.99 0.80 0.01
N ALA A 20 -5.75 -0.31 0.04
CA ALA A 20 -5.66 -1.34 -0.99
C ALA A 20 -6.04 -0.78 -2.37
N LEU A 21 -7.14 -0.02 -2.45
CA LEU A 21 -7.55 0.63 -3.69
C LEU A 21 -6.50 1.63 -4.21
N ALA A 22 -5.85 2.38 -3.32
CA ALA A 22 -4.78 3.29 -3.69
C ALA A 22 -3.58 2.54 -4.31
N LEU A 23 -3.12 1.46 -3.67
CA LEU A 23 -2.02 0.64 -4.20
C LEU A 23 -2.34 0.04 -5.57
N ILE A 24 -3.55 -0.49 -5.74
CA ILE A 24 -4.02 -1.05 -7.03
C ILE A 24 -4.05 0.05 -8.10
N SER A 25 -4.64 1.20 -7.79
CA SER A 25 -4.76 2.33 -8.72
C SER A 25 -3.40 2.86 -9.16
N CYS A 26 -2.48 3.03 -8.22
CA CYS A 26 -1.10 3.43 -8.50
C CYS A 26 -0.36 2.38 -9.34
N GLY A 27 -0.57 1.09 -9.08
CA GLY A 27 0.05 0.02 -9.87
C GLY A 27 -0.44 -0.04 -11.31
N LEU A 28 -1.75 0.12 -11.53
CA LEU A 28 -2.31 0.20 -12.87
C LEU A 28 -1.77 1.42 -13.63
N LEU A 29 -1.67 2.56 -12.95
CA LEU A 29 -1.11 3.78 -13.54
C LEU A 29 0.38 3.62 -13.87
N ALA A 30 1.17 3.01 -12.98
CA ALA A 30 2.57 2.72 -13.19
C ALA A 30 2.78 1.74 -14.37
N ALA A 31 1.96 0.68 -14.45
CA ALA A 31 2.00 -0.27 -15.56
C ALA A 31 1.70 0.41 -16.90
N ARG A 32 0.68 1.28 -16.93
CA ARG A 32 0.35 2.08 -18.12
C ARG A 32 1.53 2.97 -18.51
N ARG A 33 2.14 3.66 -17.54
CA ARG A 33 3.27 4.55 -17.78
C ARG A 33 4.52 3.80 -18.25
N LEU A 34 4.81 2.62 -17.71
CA LEU A 34 5.92 1.79 -18.16
C LEU A 34 5.74 1.35 -19.62
N ARG A 35 4.53 0.95 -20.00
CA ARG A 35 4.20 0.60 -21.39
C ARG A 35 4.37 1.78 -22.34
N GLU A 36 3.95 2.98 -21.94
CA GLU A 36 4.17 4.21 -22.72
C GLU A 36 5.67 4.51 -22.93
N LEU A 37 6.51 4.14 -21.96
CA LEU A 37 7.97 4.31 -22.02
C LEU A 37 8.69 3.15 -22.75
N GLY A 38 7.95 2.20 -23.34
CA GLY A 38 8.52 1.02 -23.98
C GLY A 38 9.16 0.02 -23.01
N LYS A 39 8.85 0.12 -21.71
CA LYS A 39 9.34 -0.80 -20.67
C LYS A 39 8.34 -1.92 -20.37
N PRO A 40 8.80 -3.06 -19.83
CA PRO A 40 7.92 -4.14 -19.39
C PRO A 40 6.93 -3.63 -18.33
N GLY A 41 5.63 -3.84 -18.58
CA GLY A 41 4.59 -3.49 -17.62
C GLY A 41 4.65 -4.31 -16.33
N ASP A 42 5.23 -5.51 -16.37
CA ASP A 42 5.34 -6.42 -15.22
C ASP A 42 6.16 -5.85 -14.08
N TRP A 43 7.09 -4.93 -14.38
CA TRP A 43 7.85 -4.21 -13.34
C TRP A 43 6.96 -3.40 -12.41
N ALA A 44 5.77 -2.99 -12.86
CA ALA A 44 4.82 -2.27 -12.00
C ALA A 44 4.39 -3.11 -10.80
N TYR A 45 4.26 -4.42 -10.96
CA TYR A 45 3.86 -5.32 -9.87
C TYR A 45 4.93 -5.34 -8.77
N GLU A 46 6.19 -5.57 -9.16
CA GLU A 46 7.32 -5.57 -8.22
C GLU A 46 7.50 -4.20 -7.56
N MET A 47 7.34 -3.11 -8.31
CA MET A 47 7.42 -1.74 -7.77
C MET A 47 6.34 -1.47 -6.72
N VAL A 48 5.09 -1.84 -6.98
CA VAL A 48 3.96 -1.61 -6.06
C VAL A 48 4.10 -2.48 -4.82
N LEU A 49 4.53 -3.73 -4.99
CA LEU A 49 4.76 -4.64 -3.87
C LEU A 49 5.91 -4.16 -2.98
N ALA A 50 7.02 -3.73 -3.59
CA ALA A 50 8.14 -3.11 -2.87
C ALA A 50 7.71 -1.81 -2.16
N ALA A 51 6.89 -0.97 -2.80
CA ALA A 51 6.36 0.24 -2.19
C ALA A 51 5.42 -0.05 -1.00
N GLY A 52 4.56 -1.07 -1.12
CA GLY A 52 3.66 -1.48 -0.05
C GLY A 52 4.42 -2.02 1.16
N ILE A 53 5.35 -2.96 0.95
CA ILE A 53 6.20 -3.50 2.02
C ILE A 53 7.08 -2.41 2.62
N GLY A 54 7.72 -1.60 1.76
CA GLY A 54 8.58 -0.50 2.19
C GLY A 54 7.83 0.55 2.99
N GLY A 55 6.57 0.85 2.66
CA GLY A 55 5.73 1.76 3.43
C GLY A 55 5.43 1.24 4.83
N VAL A 56 5.03 -0.02 4.97
CA VAL A 56 4.71 -0.63 6.28
C VAL A 56 5.98 -0.82 7.12
N ALA A 57 7.03 -1.39 6.54
CA ALA A 57 8.29 -1.61 7.22
C ALA A 57 8.96 -0.29 7.60
N GLY A 58 8.99 0.69 6.68
CA GLY A 58 9.55 2.01 6.91
C GLY A 58 8.84 2.75 8.03
N ALA A 59 7.50 2.75 8.05
CA ALA A 59 6.73 3.36 9.14
C ALA A 59 7.03 2.74 10.50
N LYS A 60 7.22 1.41 10.57
CA LYS A 60 7.59 0.72 11.80
C LYS A 60 9.01 1.06 12.26
N ILE A 61 9.97 1.07 11.33
CA ILE A 61 11.37 1.41 11.64
C ILE A 61 11.46 2.85 12.13
N ASP A 62 10.80 3.78 11.43
CA ASP A 62 10.73 5.19 11.82
C ASP A 62 10.16 5.36 13.22
N TRP A 63 9.07 4.66 13.56
CA TRP A 63 8.51 4.66 14.90
C TRP A 63 9.49 4.15 15.97
N ILE A 64 10.22 3.06 15.71
CA ILE A 64 11.22 2.53 16.66
C ILE A 64 12.35 3.55 16.87
N ILE A 65 12.82 4.20 15.81
CA ILE A 65 13.87 5.22 15.88
C ILE A 65 13.41 6.42 16.71
N GLN A 66 12.16 6.84 16.54
CA GLN A 66 11.58 7.94 17.31
C GLN A 66 11.25 7.55 18.76
N ASN A 67 11.02 6.27 19.04
CA ASN A 67 10.63 5.74 20.35
C ASN A 67 11.61 4.65 20.88
N PRO A 68 12.91 4.95 21.06
CA PRO A 68 13.96 3.95 21.31
C PRO A 68 13.89 3.20 22.66
N GLY A 69 12.89 3.47 23.51
CA GLY A 69 12.69 2.82 24.81
C GLY A 69 11.26 2.31 25.06
N GLN A 70 10.39 2.34 24.06
CA GLN A 70 9.00 1.82 24.13
C GLN A 70 8.73 0.72 23.10
N ALA A 71 9.77 0.27 22.40
CA ALA A 71 9.71 -0.82 21.43
C ALA A 71 9.86 -2.20 22.11
#